data_AF-A0A744JFD8-F1
#
_entry.id   AF-A0A744JFD8-F1
#
_cell.length_a   1.000
_cell.length_b   1.000
_cell.length_c   1.000
_cell.angle_alpha   90.00
_cell.angle_beta   90.00
_cell.angle_gamma   90.00
#
_symmetry.space_group_name_H-M   'P 1'
#
loop_
_entity.id
_entity.type
_entity.pdbx_description
1 polymer ?
#
loop_
_entity_poly.entity_id
_entity_poly.type
_entity_poly.pdbx_seq_one_letter_code
_entity_poly.pdbx_strand_id
1 'polypeptide(L)'
;MGEKGFNKSACLHMLGQQISKVFSGKHLYPGVFISKDAASEFEKTISTHYKTLSSHIDLQQYTNDVNCGAAVGIVARQQENLILDEITLSAFKKVYITGHGAAGTNVLASGDSVFSAKQLVDILVANKVLEVIKDIRISSCYSADKREPNSFKKEDIDKANRNAGFFERMVFGERDTFIERVANEIWSRGYIDVKVSGYHGAGVFYAGEIPFTHLRSTTIPPTITVKRKSVRVTLESPID
;
A
#
# COMPACT_ATOMS: atom_id res chain seq x y z
N MET A 1 5.52 -2.07 -8.51
CA MET A 1 4.17 -2.34 -9.03
C MET A 1 4.22 -3.63 -9.83
N GLY A 2 3.10 -4.34 -10.01
CA GLY A 2 3.00 -5.62 -10.76
C GLY A 2 3.38 -5.53 -12.24
N GLU A 3 3.25 -6.64 -12.97
CA GLU A 3 3.83 -6.80 -14.31
C GLU A 3 2.93 -6.26 -15.43
N LYS A 4 1.61 -6.33 -15.25
CA LYS A 4 0.59 -5.96 -16.24
C LYS A 4 -0.80 -5.82 -15.61
N GLY A 5 -1.80 -5.40 -16.37
CA GLY A 5 -3.21 -5.39 -15.95
C GLY A 5 -3.62 -4.11 -15.23
N PHE A 6 -2.98 -2.99 -15.56
CA PHE A 6 -3.26 -1.68 -14.99
C PHE A 6 -4.50 -1.07 -15.62
N ASN A 7 -5.65 -1.64 -15.30
CA ASN A 7 -6.95 -1.12 -15.67
C ASN A 7 -7.29 0.18 -14.91
N LYS A 8 -8.39 0.84 -15.32
CA LYS A 8 -8.87 2.09 -14.73
C LYS A 8 -8.95 2.05 -13.19
N SER A 9 -9.52 1.00 -12.61
CA SER A 9 -9.70 0.87 -11.16
C SER A 9 -8.37 0.70 -10.42
N ALA A 10 -7.49 -0.18 -10.93
CA ALA A 10 -6.16 -0.38 -10.36
C ALA A 10 -5.35 0.93 -10.35
N CYS A 11 -5.39 1.68 -11.44
CA CYS A 11 -4.73 2.98 -11.53
C CYS A 11 -5.33 4.00 -10.56
N LEU A 12 -6.66 4.04 -10.40
CA LEU A 12 -7.30 4.94 -9.44
C LEU A 12 -6.83 4.69 -8.02
N HIS A 13 -6.70 3.42 -7.62
CA HIS A 13 -6.22 3.10 -6.28
C HIS A 13 -4.78 3.56 -6.06
N MET A 14 -3.92 3.44 -7.07
CA MET A 14 -2.54 3.92 -7.01
C MET A 14 -2.47 5.46 -6.92
N LEU A 15 -3.18 6.17 -7.79
CA LEU A 15 -3.27 7.64 -7.77
C LEU A 15 -3.91 8.13 -6.46
N GLY A 16 -4.94 7.43 -5.99
CA GLY A 16 -5.68 7.73 -4.76
C GLY A 16 -4.79 7.80 -3.53
N GLN A 17 -3.78 6.93 -3.43
CA GLN A 17 -2.82 6.97 -2.31
C GLN A 17 -2.07 8.31 -2.20
N GLN A 18 -2.01 9.09 -3.28
CA GLN A 18 -1.24 10.33 -3.34
C GLN A 18 -2.10 11.58 -3.14
N ILE A 19 -3.44 11.48 -3.17
CA ILE A 19 -4.37 12.63 -3.07
C ILE A 19 -4.06 13.48 -1.84
N SER A 20 -3.78 12.85 -0.69
CA SER A 20 -3.47 13.60 0.54
C SER A 20 -2.23 14.48 0.45
N LYS A 21 -1.30 14.16 -0.44
CA LYS A 21 -0.09 14.94 -0.66
C LYS A 21 -0.38 16.18 -1.48
N VAL A 22 -1.32 16.13 -2.43
CA VAL A 22 -1.83 17.31 -3.14
C VAL A 22 -2.40 18.32 -2.15
N PHE A 23 -3.36 17.90 -1.32
CA PHE A 23 -3.97 18.79 -0.33
C PHE A 23 -3.01 19.25 0.77
N SER A 24 -1.95 18.50 1.04
CA SER A 24 -0.91 18.89 2.00
C SER A 24 0.23 19.71 1.39
N GLY A 25 0.20 20.03 0.09
CA GLY A 25 1.29 20.72 -0.59
C GLY A 25 2.63 19.96 -0.61
N LYS A 26 2.60 18.62 -0.59
CA LYS A 26 3.80 17.76 -0.56
C LYS A 26 4.06 17.17 -1.94
N HIS A 27 5.34 17.06 -2.32
CA HIS A 27 5.76 16.33 -3.52
C HIS A 27 5.21 14.91 -3.53
N LEU A 28 4.68 14.46 -4.67
CA LEU A 28 4.19 13.10 -4.89
C LEU A 28 5.34 12.09 -4.73
N TYR A 29 5.01 10.84 -4.40
CA TYR A 29 6.02 9.78 -4.46
C TYR A 29 6.18 9.30 -5.90
N PRO A 30 7.41 9.04 -6.39
CA PRO A 30 7.56 8.34 -7.67
C PRO A 30 6.98 6.92 -7.55
N GLY A 31 6.32 6.47 -8.61
CA GLY A 31 5.84 5.11 -8.76
C GLY A 31 6.95 4.25 -9.34
N VAL A 32 7.31 3.17 -8.66
CA VAL A 32 8.36 2.25 -9.14
C VAL A 32 7.74 0.98 -9.69
N PHE A 33 8.02 0.67 -10.95
CA PHE A 33 7.50 -0.47 -11.70
C PHE A 33 8.60 -1.51 -11.91
N ILE A 34 8.22 -2.79 -11.91
CA ILE A 34 9.17 -3.89 -12.12
C ILE A 34 9.56 -4.06 -13.59
N SER A 35 8.83 -3.44 -14.52
CA SER A 35 9.14 -3.48 -15.95
C SER A 35 8.70 -2.19 -16.66
N LYS A 36 9.32 -1.90 -17.80
CA LYS A 36 8.93 -0.80 -18.71
C LYS A 36 7.53 -0.97 -19.27
N ASP A 37 7.13 -2.21 -19.54
CA ASP A 37 5.81 -2.52 -20.07
C ASP A 37 4.72 -2.16 -19.06
N ALA A 38 4.91 -2.53 -17.79
CA ALA A 38 4.00 -2.16 -16.69
C ALA A 38 3.87 -0.64 -16.54
N ALA A 39 5.00 0.08 -16.58
CA ALA A 39 5.01 1.54 -16.48
C ALA A 39 4.30 2.19 -17.68
N SER A 40 4.51 1.67 -18.89
CA SER A 40 3.90 2.17 -20.12
C SER A 40 2.39 1.90 -20.16
N GLU A 41 1.96 0.73 -19.70
CA GLU A 41 0.53 0.38 -19.57
C GLU A 41 -0.16 1.32 -18.57
N PHE A 42 0.44 1.50 -17.39
CA PHE A 42 -0.07 2.42 -16.38
C PHE A 42 -0.16 3.86 -16.93
N GLU A 43 0.90 4.35 -17.56
CA GLU A 43 0.98 5.68 -18.14
C GLU A 43 -0.11 5.92 -19.22
N LYS A 44 -0.32 4.93 -20.09
CA LYS A 44 -1.39 4.94 -21.09
C LYS A 44 -2.76 5.03 -20.42
N THR A 45 -3.03 4.17 -19.43
CA THR A 45 -4.32 4.16 -18.72
C THR A 45 -4.59 5.48 -18.00
N ILE A 46 -3.60 6.05 -17.31
CA ILE A 46 -3.81 7.34 -16.62
C ILE A 46 -3.94 8.51 -17.59
N SER A 47 -3.28 8.46 -18.74
CA SER A 47 -3.41 9.46 -19.79
C SER A 47 -4.82 9.46 -20.39
N THR A 48 -5.38 8.27 -20.65
CA THR A 48 -6.73 8.13 -21.20
C THR A 48 -7.83 8.53 -20.21
N HIS A 49 -7.68 8.20 -18.92
CA HIS A 49 -8.80 8.31 -17.97
C HIS A 49 -8.69 9.41 -16.93
N TYR A 50 -7.48 9.89 -16.61
CA TYR A 50 -7.26 10.73 -15.43
C TYR A 50 -6.55 12.05 -15.75
N LYS A 51 -5.63 12.10 -16.73
CA LYS A 51 -4.93 13.34 -17.09
C LYS A 51 -5.84 14.42 -17.70
N THR A 52 -7.02 14.03 -18.19
CA THR A 52 -8.04 14.94 -18.73
C THR A 52 -8.98 15.52 -17.67
N LEU A 53 -8.93 15.02 -16.43
CA LEU A 53 -9.72 15.58 -15.32
C LEU A 53 -9.25 17.00 -14.98
N SER A 54 -10.12 17.80 -14.33
CA SER A 54 -9.75 19.14 -13.85
C SER A 54 -8.44 19.12 -13.03
N SER A 55 -7.67 20.20 -13.10
CA SER A 55 -6.53 20.48 -12.21
C SER A 55 -6.84 21.56 -11.18
N HIS A 56 -8.05 22.10 -11.19
CA HIS A 56 -8.39 23.25 -10.38
C HIS A 56 -9.04 22.80 -9.07
N ILE A 57 -8.40 23.14 -7.96
CA ILE A 57 -8.91 22.94 -6.61
C ILE A 57 -9.31 24.30 -6.06
N ASP A 58 -10.56 24.41 -5.61
CA ASP A 58 -11.08 25.55 -4.87
C ASP A 58 -12.01 25.01 -3.77
N LEU A 59 -11.53 25.05 -2.52
CA LEU A 59 -12.25 24.53 -1.35
C LEU A 59 -13.43 25.42 -0.93
N GLN A 60 -13.54 26.64 -1.46
CA GLN A 60 -14.65 27.57 -1.18
C GLN A 60 -15.75 27.45 -2.23
N GLN A 61 -15.38 27.16 -3.48
CA GLN A 61 -16.34 27.12 -4.60
C GLN A 61 -16.85 25.71 -4.92
N TYR A 62 -16.07 24.66 -4.65
CA TYR A 62 -16.41 23.30 -5.06
C TYR A 62 -16.60 22.35 -3.89
N THR A 63 -17.41 21.31 -4.12
CA THR A 63 -17.61 20.23 -3.13
C THR A 63 -16.33 19.41 -2.93
N ASN A 64 -16.28 18.68 -1.82
CA ASN A 64 -15.16 17.78 -1.52
C ASN A 64 -14.96 16.72 -2.62
N ASP A 65 -16.04 16.21 -3.21
CA ASP A 65 -16.00 15.24 -4.30
C ASP A 65 -15.30 15.81 -5.54
N VAL A 66 -15.69 17.03 -5.95
CA VAL A 66 -15.12 17.72 -7.11
C VAL A 66 -13.64 18.03 -6.87
N ASN A 67 -13.30 18.55 -5.68
CA ASN A 67 -11.93 18.84 -5.30
C ASN A 67 -11.06 17.57 -5.26
N CYS A 68 -11.58 16.45 -4.75
CA CYS A 68 -10.86 15.17 -4.76
C CYS A 68 -10.70 14.61 -6.17
N GLY A 69 -11.70 14.76 -7.04
CA GLY A 69 -11.59 14.43 -8.47
C GLY A 69 -10.51 15.26 -9.18
N ALA A 70 -10.43 16.56 -8.89
CA ALA A 70 -9.38 17.43 -9.41
C ALA A 70 -7.99 17.01 -8.88
N ALA A 71 -7.89 16.65 -7.60
CA ALA A 71 -6.66 16.13 -7.02
C ALA A 71 -6.18 14.84 -7.72
N VAL A 72 -7.08 13.91 -8.08
CA VAL A 72 -6.72 12.74 -8.91
C VAL A 72 -6.11 13.16 -10.25
N GLY A 73 -6.69 14.16 -10.92
CA GLY A 73 -6.14 14.69 -12.17
C GLY A 73 -4.76 15.31 -11.98
N ILE A 74 -4.54 16.07 -10.90
CA ILE A 74 -3.23 16.63 -10.55
C ILE A 74 -2.21 15.50 -10.34
N VAL A 75 -2.56 14.48 -9.54
CA VAL A 75 -1.67 13.32 -9.32
C VAL A 75 -1.34 12.66 -10.65
N ALA A 76 -2.34 12.38 -11.50
CA ALA A 76 -2.11 11.71 -12.78
C ALA A 76 -1.13 12.48 -13.68
N ARG A 77 -1.24 13.82 -13.75
CA ARG A 77 -0.32 14.64 -14.56
C ARG A 77 1.08 14.75 -13.99
N GLN A 78 1.22 14.72 -12.67
CA GLN A 78 2.49 14.91 -11.98
C GLN A 78 3.15 13.59 -11.55
N GLN A 79 2.51 12.44 -11.83
CA GLN A 79 3.03 11.13 -11.43
C GLN A 79 4.30 10.81 -12.22
N GLU A 80 5.42 10.73 -11.50
CA GLU A 80 6.68 10.22 -12.02
C GLU A 80 6.68 8.69 -11.96
N ASN A 81 7.00 8.04 -13.07
CA ASN A 81 7.08 6.58 -13.17
C ASN A 81 8.54 6.18 -13.42
N LEU A 82 9.10 5.38 -12.52
CA LEU A 82 10.47 4.89 -12.54
C LEU A 82 10.49 3.37 -12.72
N ILE A 83 11.57 2.83 -13.27
CA ILE A 83 11.77 1.38 -13.42
C ILE A 83 12.76 0.90 -12.37
N LEU A 84 12.43 -0.20 -11.67
CA LEU A 84 13.15 -0.68 -10.49
C LEU A 84 14.64 -0.96 -10.75
N ASP A 85 14.98 -1.46 -11.93
CA ASP A 85 16.35 -1.78 -12.34
C ASP A 85 17.15 -0.55 -12.82
N GLU A 86 16.50 0.60 -13.03
CA GLU A 86 17.11 1.84 -13.53
C GLU A 86 17.25 2.92 -12.44
N ILE A 87 16.73 2.69 -11.23
CA ILE A 87 16.77 3.69 -10.15
C ILE A 87 18.04 3.62 -9.30
N THR A 88 18.49 4.80 -8.87
CA THR A 88 19.49 4.92 -7.81
C THR A 88 18.83 4.73 -6.44
N LEU A 89 18.83 3.50 -5.93
CA LEU A 89 18.17 3.13 -4.66
C LEU A 89 18.58 3.99 -3.46
N SER A 90 19.82 4.46 -3.41
CA SER A 90 20.35 5.29 -2.31
C SER A 90 19.70 6.67 -2.21
N ALA A 91 18.96 7.10 -3.23
CA ALA A 91 18.12 8.31 -3.18
C ALA A 91 16.90 8.14 -2.26
N PHE A 92 16.54 6.90 -1.88
CA PHE A 92 15.33 6.58 -1.13
C PHE A 92 15.64 6.07 0.28
N LYS A 93 14.97 6.64 1.29
CA LYS A 93 15.09 6.20 2.69
C LYS A 93 14.15 5.06 3.06
N LYS A 94 13.09 4.85 2.27
CA LYS A 94 12.03 3.86 2.53
C LYS A 94 11.31 3.53 1.22
N VAL A 95 10.73 2.34 1.16
CA VAL A 95 9.87 1.93 0.04
C VAL A 95 8.46 1.63 0.53
N TYR A 96 7.45 2.08 -0.22
CA TYR A 96 6.06 1.69 -0.02
C TYR A 96 5.68 0.68 -1.08
N ILE A 97 5.34 -0.53 -0.66
CA ILE A 97 4.86 -1.60 -1.51
C ILE A 97 3.34 -1.58 -1.44
N THR A 98 2.71 -1.29 -2.57
CA THR A 98 1.26 -1.16 -2.69
C THR A 98 0.67 -2.27 -3.55
N GLY A 99 -0.58 -2.61 -3.28
CA GLY A 99 -1.35 -3.64 -3.94
C GLY A 99 -2.61 -3.97 -3.15
N HIS A 100 -3.43 -4.85 -3.71
CA HIS A 100 -4.59 -5.42 -3.06
C HIS A 100 -4.16 -6.56 -2.13
N GLY A 101 -4.58 -6.46 -0.87
CA GLY A 101 -4.36 -7.49 0.15
C GLY A 101 -5.63 -7.72 0.94
N ALA A 102 -5.63 -8.78 1.73
CA ALA A 102 -6.73 -9.14 2.63
C ALA A 102 -6.15 -9.69 3.93
N ALA A 103 -6.94 -9.66 5.00
CA ALA A 103 -6.50 -10.12 6.31
C ALA A 103 -6.14 -11.62 6.29
N GLY A 104 -5.00 -11.97 6.89
CA GLY A 104 -4.52 -13.34 7.03
C GLY A 104 -4.10 -14.04 5.73
N THR A 105 -4.07 -13.34 4.59
CA THR A 105 -3.66 -13.94 3.31
C THR A 105 -2.17 -13.77 3.06
N ASN A 106 -1.57 -14.73 2.34
CA ASN A 106 -0.19 -14.66 1.87
C ASN A 106 -0.11 -14.15 0.42
N VAL A 107 -0.97 -13.19 0.04
CA VAL A 107 -1.01 -12.68 -1.33
C VAL A 107 -1.13 -11.16 -1.38
N LEU A 108 -0.41 -10.57 -2.31
CA LEU A 108 -0.50 -9.18 -2.69
C LEU A 108 -0.74 -9.11 -4.21
N ALA A 109 -1.91 -8.64 -4.62
CA ALA A 109 -2.23 -8.48 -6.04
C ALA A 109 -1.92 -7.05 -6.52
N SER A 110 -1.39 -6.91 -7.72
CA SER A 110 -1.14 -5.63 -8.38
C SER A 110 -1.34 -5.77 -9.87
N GLY A 111 -2.35 -5.09 -10.41
CA GLY A 111 -2.84 -5.39 -11.76
C GLY A 111 -3.33 -6.84 -11.83
N ASP A 112 -2.87 -7.60 -12.83
CA ASP A 112 -3.18 -9.02 -12.99
C ASP A 112 -2.17 -9.94 -12.28
N SER A 113 -1.11 -9.38 -11.70
CA SER A 113 -0.09 -10.16 -10.99
C SER A 113 -0.50 -10.41 -9.54
N VAL A 114 -0.20 -11.62 -9.03
CA VAL A 114 -0.37 -11.99 -7.61
C VAL A 114 0.97 -12.47 -7.07
N PHE A 115 1.42 -11.85 -5.97
CA PHE A 115 2.70 -12.15 -5.34
C PHE A 115 2.50 -12.71 -3.94
N SER A 116 3.10 -13.86 -3.66
CA SER A 116 3.30 -14.32 -2.28
C SER A 116 4.36 -13.47 -1.56
N ALA A 117 4.43 -13.56 -0.22
CA ALA A 117 5.52 -12.94 0.54
C ALA A 117 6.90 -13.37 0.03
N LYS A 118 7.07 -14.67 -0.28
CA LYS A 118 8.32 -15.20 -0.85
C LYS A 118 8.67 -14.54 -2.18
N GLN A 119 7.73 -14.50 -3.13
CA GLN A 119 7.97 -13.88 -4.44
C GLN A 119 8.24 -12.38 -4.33
N LEU A 120 7.55 -11.69 -3.42
CA LEU A 120 7.83 -10.28 -3.16
C LEU A 120 9.27 -10.10 -2.68
N VAL A 121 9.73 -10.90 -1.73
CA VAL A 121 11.12 -10.84 -1.23
C VAL A 121 12.12 -11.27 -2.30
N ASP A 122 11.80 -12.25 -3.15
CA ASP A 122 12.62 -12.62 -4.31
C ASP A 122 12.87 -11.41 -5.23
N ILE A 123 11.83 -10.61 -5.51
CA ILE A 123 11.96 -9.38 -6.30
C ILE A 123 12.85 -8.35 -5.58
N LEU A 124 12.66 -8.14 -4.28
CA LEU A 124 13.44 -7.17 -3.51
C LEU A 124 14.93 -7.55 -3.43
N VAL A 125 15.23 -8.84 -3.29
CA VAL A 125 16.60 -9.37 -3.29
C VAL A 125 17.23 -9.26 -4.68
N ALA A 126 16.54 -9.71 -5.72
CA ALA A 126 17.05 -9.68 -7.10
C ALA A 126 17.41 -8.26 -7.55
N ASN A 127 16.72 -7.24 -7.03
CA ASN A 127 16.94 -5.83 -7.33
C ASN A 127 17.76 -5.09 -6.26
N LYS A 128 18.41 -5.81 -5.33
CA LYS A 128 19.28 -5.24 -4.27
C LYS A 128 18.59 -4.21 -3.37
N VAL A 129 17.26 -4.21 -3.31
CA VAL A 129 16.49 -3.25 -2.51
C VAL A 129 16.82 -3.41 -1.03
N LEU A 130 16.92 -4.64 -0.55
CA LEU A 130 17.17 -4.96 0.86
C LEU A 130 18.60 -4.64 1.32
N GLU A 131 19.55 -4.52 0.40
CA GLU A 131 20.92 -4.10 0.69
C GLU A 131 20.98 -2.61 1.05
N VAL A 132 20.14 -1.79 0.41
CA VAL A 132 20.19 -0.33 0.48
C VAL A 132 19.09 0.27 1.35
N ILE A 133 17.85 -0.21 1.22
CA ILE A 133 16.67 0.38 1.85
C ILE A 133 16.20 -0.50 3.02
N LYS A 134 16.30 0.06 4.24
CA LYS A 134 16.02 -0.68 5.49
C LYS A 134 14.62 -0.44 6.08
N ASP A 135 13.79 0.41 5.47
CA ASP A 135 12.40 0.70 5.88
C ASP A 135 11.44 0.29 4.77
N ILE A 136 10.90 -0.93 4.88
CA ILE A 136 9.94 -1.52 3.93
C ILE A 136 8.52 -1.35 4.49
N ARG A 137 7.60 -0.79 3.71
CA ARG A 137 6.22 -0.52 4.17
C ARG A 137 5.19 -1.12 3.23
N ILE A 138 4.46 -2.12 3.70
CA ILE A 138 3.35 -2.73 2.96
C ILE A 138 2.08 -1.93 3.19
N SER A 139 1.63 -1.17 2.18
CA SER A 139 0.47 -0.29 2.29
C SER A 139 -0.87 -0.91 1.91
N SER A 140 -0.91 -2.21 1.55
CA SER A 140 -2.16 -2.90 1.23
C SER A 140 -3.18 -2.91 2.38
N CYS A 141 -4.43 -3.24 2.08
CA CYS A 141 -5.49 -3.42 3.08
C CYS A 141 -5.12 -4.55 4.05
N TYR A 142 -5.35 -4.35 5.34
CA TYR A 142 -5.23 -5.37 6.38
C TYR A 142 -3.85 -6.06 6.44
N SER A 143 -2.79 -5.37 6.01
CA SER A 143 -1.45 -5.97 5.90
C SER A 143 -0.88 -6.41 7.25
N ALA A 144 -1.35 -5.80 8.35
CA ALA A 144 -1.00 -6.13 9.72
C ALA A 144 -2.08 -6.93 10.47
N ASP A 145 -3.04 -7.54 9.76
CA ASP A 145 -4.19 -8.22 10.36
C ASP A 145 -4.27 -9.70 9.96
N LYS A 146 -4.42 -10.59 10.96
CA LYS A 146 -4.71 -12.03 10.75
C LYS A 146 -6.19 -12.26 10.39
N ARG A 147 -7.06 -11.36 10.84
CA ARG A 147 -8.51 -11.29 10.59
C ARG A 147 -8.92 -9.81 10.56
N GLU A 148 -10.00 -9.47 9.87
CA GLU A 148 -10.47 -8.08 9.86
C GLU A 148 -10.93 -7.66 11.26
N PRO A 149 -10.38 -6.56 11.84
CA PRO A 149 -10.81 -6.07 13.14
C PRO A 149 -12.16 -5.34 13.02
N ASN A 150 -13.04 -5.50 14.01
CA ASN A 150 -14.33 -4.82 14.03
C ASN A 150 -14.20 -3.30 14.22
N SER A 151 -13.18 -2.87 14.96
CA SER A 151 -12.87 -1.47 15.19
C SER A 151 -11.36 -1.27 15.41
N PHE A 152 -10.93 -0.01 15.50
CA PHE A 152 -9.54 0.33 15.85
C PHE A 152 -9.26 0.33 17.36
N LYS A 153 -10.20 -0.13 18.20
CA LYS A 153 -9.95 -0.33 19.62
C LYS A 153 -8.95 -1.45 19.83
N LYS A 154 -8.10 -1.30 20.85
CA LYS A 154 -7.05 -2.28 21.15
C LYS A 154 -7.61 -3.68 21.35
N GLU A 155 -8.72 -3.83 22.08
CA GLU A 155 -9.33 -5.15 22.32
C GLU A 155 -9.74 -5.85 21.01
N ASP A 156 -10.30 -5.11 20.06
CA ASP A 156 -10.73 -5.66 18.76
C ASP A 156 -9.54 -6.02 17.88
N ILE A 157 -8.49 -5.20 17.88
CA ILE A 157 -7.23 -5.49 17.18
C ILE A 157 -6.54 -6.72 17.77
N ASP A 158 -6.43 -6.81 19.09
CA ASP A 158 -5.82 -7.94 19.81
C ASP A 158 -6.62 -9.23 19.54
N LYS A 159 -7.96 -9.15 19.57
CA LYS A 159 -8.84 -10.26 19.24
C LYS A 159 -8.70 -10.72 17.80
N ALA A 160 -8.57 -9.80 16.85
CA ALA A 160 -8.38 -10.12 15.43
C ALA A 160 -7.02 -10.80 15.17
N ASN A 161 -5.99 -10.38 15.90
CA ASN A 161 -4.61 -10.82 15.74
C ASN A 161 -4.17 -11.92 16.72
N ARG A 162 -5.10 -12.49 17.49
CA ARG A 162 -4.81 -13.67 18.31
C ARG A 162 -4.40 -14.87 17.44
N ASN A 163 -3.57 -15.72 18.02
CA ASN A 163 -3.23 -17.01 17.42
C ASN A 163 -4.48 -17.86 17.20
N ALA A 164 -4.47 -18.62 16.10
CA ALA A 164 -5.55 -19.54 15.79
C ALA A 164 -5.67 -20.61 16.89
N GLY A 165 -6.90 -20.84 17.36
CA GLY A 165 -7.17 -21.98 18.23
C GLY A 165 -7.03 -23.31 17.48
N PHE A 166 -7.04 -24.42 18.20
CA PHE A 166 -6.88 -25.77 17.61
C PHE A 166 -7.84 -26.02 16.43
N PHE A 167 -9.15 -25.77 16.62
CA PHE A 167 -10.15 -25.95 15.57
C PHE A 167 -9.95 -25.01 14.38
N GLU A 168 -9.62 -23.73 14.63
CA GLU A 168 -9.37 -22.78 13.54
C GLU A 168 -8.16 -23.18 12.71
N ARG A 169 -7.09 -23.65 13.35
CA ARG A 169 -5.90 -24.14 12.66
C ARG A 169 -6.19 -25.39 11.84
N MET A 170 -7.06 -26.28 12.32
CA MET A 170 -7.47 -27.47 11.57
C MET A 170 -8.27 -27.11 10.31
N VAL A 171 -9.14 -26.10 10.38
CA VAL A 171 -10.03 -25.72 9.25
C VAL A 171 -9.37 -24.73 8.29
N PHE A 172 -8.60 -23.77 8.80
CA PHE A 172 -8.10 -22.63 8.04
C PHE A 172 -6.57 -22.51 8.02
N GLY A 173 -5.85 -23.43 8.68
CA GLY A 173 -4.40 -23.34 8.86
C GLY A 173 -3.97 -22.23 9.84
N GLU A 174 -2.66 -22.05 9.97
CA GLU A 174 -2.12 -20.90 10.68
C GLU A 174 -2.29 -19.62 9.86
N ARG A 175 -2.85 -18.60 10.50
CA ARG A 175 -3.00 -17.27 9.92
C ARG A 175 -1.93 -16.36 10.49
N ASP A 176 -1.00 -15.97 9.64
CA ASP A 176 -0.09 -14.86 9.89
C ASP A 176 -0.53 -13.65 9.07
N THR A 177 -0.22 -12.47 9.60
CA THR A 177 -0.32 -11.23 8.85
C THR A 177 0.62 -11.28 7.65
N PHE A 178 0.30 -10.54 6.59
CA PHE A 178 1.18 -10.49 5.43
C PHE A 178 2.56 -9.90 5.79
N ILE A 179 2.62 -8.92 6.71
CA ILE A 179 3.89 -8.36 7.15
C ILE A 179 4.74 -9.32 7.98
N GLU A 180 4.16 -10.20 8.80
CA GLU A 180 4.92 -11.25 9.52
C GLU A 180 5.56 -12.20 8.50
N ARG A 181 4.83 -12.62 7.47
CA ARG A 181 5.37 -13.50 6.42
C ARG A 181 6.50 -12.83 5.63
N VAL A 182 6.34 -11.56 5.25
CA VAL A 182 7.38 -10.80 4.55
C VAL A 182 8.60 -10.59 5.45
N ALA A 183 8.41 -10.21 6.71
CA ALA A 183 9.48 -9.99 7.66
C ALA A 183 10.30 -11.26 7.91
N ASN A 184 9.62 -12.39 8.19
CA ASN A 184 10.28 -13.67 8.39
C ASN A 184 11.09 -14.11 7.18
N GLU A 185 10.58 -13.90 5.96
CA GLU A 185 11.28 -14.22 4.73
C GLU A 185 12.50 -13.30 4.47
N ILE A 186 12.41 -12.03 4.84
CA ILE A 186 13.54 -11.09 4.74
C ILE A 186 14.65 -11.49 5.74
N TRP A 187 14.28 -11.75 6.99
CA TRP A 187 15.25 -12.05 8.05
C TRP A 187 15.86 -13.44 7.92
N SER A 188 15.11 -14.44 7.44
CA SER A 188 15.64 -15.78 7.17
C SER A 188 16.72 -15.78 6.08
N ARG A 189 16.76 -14.75 5.24
CA ARG A 189 17.78 -14.51 4.21
C ARG A 189 18.96 -13.65 4.70
N GLY A 190 19.00 -13.30 5.99
CA GLY A 190 20.10 -12.58 6.62
C GLY A 190 19.96 -11.05 6.65
N TYR A 191 18.86 -10.48 6.14
CA TYR A 191 18.63 -9.03 6.16
C TYR A 191 18.02 -8.55 7.48
N ILE A 192 18.65 -8.88 8.62
CA ILE A 192 18.12 -8.66 9.98
C ILE A 192 17.97 -7.17 10.35
N ASP A 193 18.68 -6.27 9.64
CA ASP A 193 18.61 -4.82 9.86
C ASP A 193 17.41 -4.15 9.15
N VAL A 194 16.61 -4.92 8.40
CA VAL A 194 15.45 -4.42 7.66
C VAL A 194 14.20 -4.43 8.54
N LYS A 195 13.54 -3.27 8.63
CA LYS A 195 12.25 -3.09 9.31
C LYS A 195 11.11 -3.23 8.32
N VAL A 196 10.06 -3.96 8.71
CA VAL A 196 8.86 -4.17 7.88
C VAL A 196 7.66 -3.56 8.60
N SER A 197 6.96 -2.64 7.95
CA SER A 197 5.74 -2.05 8.50
C SER A 197 4.49 -2.39 7.69
N GLY A 198 3.38 -2.59 8.38
CA GLY A 198 2.04 -2.75 7.82
C GLY A 198 1.02 -1.91 8.57
N TYR A 199 -0.26 -2.08 8.25
CA TYR A 199 -1.31 -1.27 8.82
C TYR A 199 -2.57 -2.09 9.07
N HIS A 200 -3.25 -1.79 10.17
CA HIS A 200 -4.57 -2.32 10.42
C HIS A 200 -5.61 -1.65 9.50
N GLY A 201 -6.61 -2.44 9.07
CA GLY A 201 -7.76 -1.94 8.31
C GLY A 201 -7.54 -1.76 6.81
N ALA A 202 -8.65 -1.51 6.10
CA ALA A 202 -8.69 -1.19 4.68
C ALA A 202 -8.08 0.18 4.39
N GLY A 203 -7.35 0.31 3.29
CA GLY A 203 -6.82 1.59 2.80
C GLY A 203 -7.93 2.46 2.23
N VAL A 204 -7.99 3.72 2.66
CA VAL A 204 -9.00 4.68 2.19
C VAL A 204 -8.30 5.95 1.73
N PHE A 205 -8.58 6.37 0.49
CA PHE A 205 -8.08 7.63 -0.03
C PHE A 205 -9.11 8.77 0.06
N TYR A 206 -10.40 8.46 0.13
CA TYR A 206 -11.48 9.44 0.26
C TYR A 206 -12.71 8.85 0.94
N ALA A 207 -13.37 9.62 1.82
CA ALA A 207 -14.55 9.21 2.59
C ALA A 207 -15.53 10.37 2.83
N GLY A 208 -15.68 11.27 1.84
CA GLY A 208 -16.55 12.46 1.93
C GLY A 208 -15.86 13.73 2.43
N GLU A 209 -14.75 13.59 3.16
CA GLU A 209 -13.95 14.71 3.66
C GLU A 209 -12.61 14.85 2.93
N ILE A 210 -12.09 16.08 2.84
CA ILE A 210 -10.78 16.35 2.21
C ILE A 210 -9.66 15.61 2.96
N PRO A 211 -8.96 14.67 2.30
CA PRO A 211 -8.05 13.78 2.99
C PRO A 211 -6.67 14.44 3.13
N PHE A 212 -6.43 15.28 4.14
CA PHE A 212 -5.09 15.84 4.40
C PHE A 212 -4.06 14.80 4.89
N THR A 213 -4.51 13.58 5.18
CA THR A 213 -3.64 12.46 5.56
C THR A 213 -4.13 11.18 4.87
N HIS A 214 -3.27 10.16 4.80
CA HIS A 214 -3.71 8.85 4.33
C HIS A 214 -4.59 8.22 5.41
N LEU A 215 -5.69 7.56 5.00
CA LEU A 215 -6.69 7.05 5.93
C LEU A 215 -6.74 5.51 5.93
N ARG A 216 -7.29 4.97 7.02
CA ARG A 216 -7.65 3.56 7.18
C ARG A 216 -9.08 3.46 7.69
N SER A 217 -9.78 2.38 7.36
CA SER A 217 -11.14 2.06 7.84
C SER A 217 -11.25 0.59 8.23
N THR A 218 -12.10 0.27 9.21
CA THR A 218 -12.53 -1.12 9.50
C THR A 218 -13.85 -1.48 8.81
N THR A 219 -14.48 -0.53 8.10
CA THR A 219 -15.75 -0.74 7.38
C THR A 219 -15.59 -0.48 5.89
N ILE A 220 -16.36 -1.20 5.07
CA ILE A 220 -16.52 -0.98 3.63
C ILE A 220 -18.03 -0.91 3.34
N PRO A 221 -18.60 0.22 2.89
CA PRO A 221 -17.96 1.52 2.66
C PRO A 221 -17.40 2.17 3.95
N PRO A 222 -16.43 3.09 3.83
CA PRO A 222 -15.79 3.70 5.00
C PRO A 222 -16.74 4.65 5.72
N THR A 223 -17.08 4.32 6.97
CA THR A 223 -17.87 5.18 7.87
C THR A 223 -17.04 5.64 9.06
N ILE A 224 -16.06 4.83 9.48
CA ILE A 224 -15.12 5.15 10.56
C ILE A 224 -13.72 5.17 9.95
N THR A 225 -13.12 6.37 9.88
CA THR A 225 -11.76 6.52 9.37
C THR A 225 -10.79 7.02 10.43
N VAL A 226 -9.54 6.55 10.35
CA VAL A 226 -8.43 7.00 11.19
C VAL A 226 -7.22 7.32 10.33
N LYS A 227 -6.28 8.11 10.87
CA LYS A 227 -5.00 8.39 10.20
C LYS A 227 -4.22 7.08 10.05
N ARG A 228 -3.77 6.75 8.84
CA ARG A 228 -2.95 5.55 8.57
C ARG A 228 -1.77 5.39 9.52
N LYS A 229 -1.14 6.49 9.93
CA LYS A 229 0.02 6.47 10.85
C LYS A 229 -0.36 5.98 12.26
N SER A 230 -1.59 6.19 12.74
CA SER A 230 -1.99 5.82 14.11
C SER A 230 -2.25 4.32 14.28
N VAL A 231 -2.38 3.57 13.19
CA VAL A 231 -2.66 2.14 13.18
C VAL A 231 -1.59 1.34 12.42
N ARG A 232 -0.37 1.88 12.41
CA ARG A 232 0.79 1.23 11.78
C ARG A 232 1.44 0.28 12.77
N VAL A 233 1.73 -0.93 12.31
CA VAL A 233 2.59 -1.91 12.98
C VAL A 233 3.94 -1.90 12.31
N THR A 234 5.02 -1.97 13.10
CA THR A 234 6.40 -2.10 12.61
C THR A 234 7.03 -3.30 13.29
N LEU A 235 7.56 -4.21 12.49
CA LEU A 235 8.30 -5.39 12.91
C LEU A 235 9.79 -5.15 12.72
N GLU A 236 10.58 -5.56 13.70
CA GLU A 236 12.04 -5.53 13.70
C GLU A 236 12.55 -6.95 13.99
N SER A 237 13.71 -7.31 13.44
CA SER A 237 14.25 -8.66 13.60
C SER A 237 14.41 -8.98 15.08
N PRO A 238 13.94 -10.16 15.55
CA PRO A 238 14.23 -10.64 16.89
C PRO A 238 15.64 -11.26 17.01
N ILE A 239 16.37 -11.35 15.89
CA ILE A 239 17.71 -11.90 15.79
C ILE A 239 18.68 -10.70 15.74
N ASP A 240 19.58 -10.63 16.74
CA ASP A 240 20.68 -9.66 16.83
C ASP A 240 21.86 -10.03 15.92
#